data_AF-A0A4V5NCW2-F1
#
_entry.id   AF-A0A4V5NCW2-F1
#
_cell.length_a   1.000
_cell.length_b   1.000
_cell.length_c   1.000
_cell.angle_alpha   90.00
_cell.angle_beta   90.00
_cell.angle_gamma   90.00
#
_symmetry.space_group_name_H-M   'P 1'
#
loop_
_entity.id
_entity.type
_entity.pdbx_description
1 polymer ?
#
loop_
_entity_poly.entity_id
_entity_poly.type
_entity_poly.pdbx_seq_one_letter_code
_entity_poly.pdbx_strand_id
1 'polypeptide(L)'
;DTTPEGRDYLDEPDTTVLVLRNASKALTENDFRRVVPKGKYIEGWNLDQGDIEKIIPGRDPITLDRMNYYYLVFTSPISASAYQSHVTHLHGLAQRHTSTSLTSPIPPPPGRHDDEDLHSLLQSYALIPPSQKIELRLLMKPLTPGVRSVVDLGGYRLLAEKTRKPNQEVLVSFDGLQPTAFEIRDAFNKDGRDRGLLWFGNEASAVTKVEAPKKPVNEEEDAESPEWGGDESVKVDQQRHNSNRLLANRWVIEFKSDAEAKRFVRSWHRRPFPSRHYLAGTSDTPPTINAELLW
;
A
#
# COMPACT_ATOMS: atom_id res chain seq x y z
N ASP A 1 38.33 3.48 34.87
CA ASP A 1 38.20 4.25 33.63
C ASP A 1 37.58 3.33 32.59
N THR A 2 36.25 3.30 32.58
CA THR A 2 35.42 2.34 31.84
C THR A 2 35.09 2.93 30.48
N THR A 3 35.85 2.53 29.47
CA THR A 3 35.56 2.85 28.06
C THR A 3 34.28 2.11 27.66
N PRO A 4 33.25 2.77 27.10
CA PRO A 4 32.04 2.08 26.72
C PRO A 4 32.30 1.22 25.50
N GLU A 5 31.95 -0.05 25.69
CA GLU A 5 31.89 -1.16 24.77
C GLU A 5 31.52 -0.75 23.34
N GLY A 6 32.30 -1.27 22.39
CA GLY A 6 31.94 -1.31 20.99
C GLY A 6 30.56 -1.94 20.88
N ARG A 7 29.59 -1.12 20.45
CA ARG A 7 28.28 -1.63 20.08
C ARG A 7 28.50 -2.61 18.94
N ASP A 8 28.30 -3.88 19.25
CA ASP A 8 28.16 -4.94 18.27
C ASP A 8 27.15 -4.49 17.19
N TYR A 9 27.67 -4.08 16.03
CA TYR A 9 26.90 -3.98 14.80
C TYR A 9 26.63 -5.41 14.32
N LEU A 10 25.84 -6.15 15.09
CA LEU A 10 25.35 -7.47 14.70
C LEU A 10 24.56 -7.30 13.41
N ASP A 11 25.07 -7.95 12.34
CA ASP A 11 24.34 -8.46 11.17
C ASP A 11 22.92 -7.89 11.03
N GLU A 12 22.80 -6.60 10.67
CA GLU A 12 21.59 -6.19 10.00
C GLU A 12 21.55 -6.98 8.70
N PRO A 13 20.43 -7.68 8.39
CA PRO A 13 20.33 -8.41 7.14
C PRO A 13 20.73 -7.45 6.01
N ASP A 14 21.48 -7.93 5.03
CA ASP A 14 22.01 -7.07 3.95
C ASP A 14 20.91 -6.65 2.95
N THR A 15 19.72 -6.45 3.49
CA THR A 15 18.52 -6.01 2.83
C THR A 15 18.76 -4.65 2.19
N THR A 16 18.52 -4.64 0.88
CA THR A 16 18.66 -3.44 0.06
C THR A 16 17.28 -2.97 -0.37
N VAL A 17 17.03 -1.67 -0.25
CA VAL A 17 15.69 -1.11 -0.49
C VAL A 17 15.72 -0.15 -1.67
N LEU A 18 14.87 -0.39 -2.66
CA LEU A 18 14.54 0.58 -3.71
C LEU A 18 13.24 1.32 -3.36
N VAL A 19 13.15 2.58 -3.74
CA VAL A 19 11.92 3.37 -3.70
C VAL A 19 11.50 3.74 -5.11
N LEU A 20 10.32 3.29 -5.50
CA LEU A 20 9.62 3.76 -6.70
C LEU A 20 8.68 4.89 -6.31
N ARG A 21 8.84 6.09 -6.88
CA ARG A 21 7.93 7.23 -6.68
C ARG A 21 7.09 7.52 -7.92
N ASN A 22 6.00 8.26 -7.71
CA ASN A 22 5.03 8.65 -8.74
C ASN A 22 4.38 7.47 -9.46
N ALA A 23 4.26 6.34 -8.76
CA ALA A 23 3.57 5.16 -9.27
C ALA A 23 2.07 5.23 -8.99
N SER A 24 1.28 4.48 -9.75
CA SER A 24 -0.15 4.32 -9.48
C SER A 24 -0.37 3.67 -8.11
N LYS A 25 -1.35 4.14 -7.34
CA LYS A 25 -1.73 3.55 -6.03
C LYS A 25 -2.33 2.14 -6.15
N ALA A 26 -2.75 1.76 -7.36
CA ALA A 26 -3.43 0.51 -7.65
C ALA A 26 -2.47 -0.63 -8.05
N LEU A 27 -1.15 -0.39 -8.07
CA LEU A 27 -0.19 -1.44 -8.43
C LEU A 27 -0.25 -2.60 -7.43
N THR A 28 -0.21 -3.79 -7.99
CA THR A 28 -0.15 -5.06 -7.25
C THR A 28 1.26 -5.61 -7.29
N GLU A 29 1.58 -6.50 -6.36
CA GLU A 29 2.88 -7.20 -6.31
C GLU A 29 3.24 -7.88 -7.65
N ASN A 30 2.23 -8.42 -8.33
CA ASN A 30 2.40 -9.06 -9.63
C ASN A 30 2.89 -8.08 -10.71
N ASP A 31 2.49 -6.81 -10.65
CA ASP A 31 2.91 -5.80 -11.62
C ASP A 31 4.42 -5.52 -11.53
N PHE A 32 5.01 -5.60 -10.34
CA PHE A 32 6.46 -5.50 -10.13
C PHE A 32 7.20 -6.76 -10.57
N ARG A 33 6.62 -7.94 -10.33
CA ARG A 33 7.19 -9.24 -10.73
C ARG A 33 7.12 -9.49 -12.24
N ARG A 34 6.14 -8.93 -12.95
CA ARG A 34 6.02 -9.08 -14.42
C ARG A 34 7.14 -8.40 -15.20
N VAL A 35 7.77 -7.38 -14.60
CA VAL A 35 8.88 -6.64 -15.20
C VAL A 35 10.21 -7.40 -15.04
N VAL A 36 10.24 -8.46 -14.25
CA VAL A 36 11.39 -9.36 -14.12
C VAL A 36 11.47 -10.21 -15.40
N PRO A 37 12.56 -10.13 -16.21
CA PRO A 37 12.72 -10.95 -17.40
C PRO A 37 12.66 -12.43 -17.05
N LYS A 38 11.77 -13.15 -17.74
CA LYS A 38 11.53 -14.57 -17.52
C LYS A 38 12.55 -15.37 -18.31
N GLY A 39 13.31 -16.23 -17.63
CA GLY A 39 14.20 -17.20 -18.29
C GLY A 39 15.56 -16.66 -18.74
N LYS A 40 15.90 -15.39 -18.46
CA LYS A 40 17.28 -14.89 -18.57
C LYS A 40 17.96 -14.91 -17.21
N TYR A 41 19.17 -15.48 -17.16
CA TYR A 41 20.06 -15.33 -16.02
C TYR A 41 20.59 -13.89 -16.01
N ILE A 42 20.12 -13.09 -15.07
CA ILE A 42 20.78 -11.83 -14.71
C ILE A 42 21.74 -12.16 -13.57
N GLU A 43 23.01 -11.79 -13.71
CA GLU A 43 24.02 -12.01 -12.67
C GLU A 43 23.56 -11.38 -11.35
N GLY A 44 23.43 -12.20 -10.30
CA GLY A 44 22.90 -11.81 -9.00
C GLY A 44 21.43 -12.21 -8.74
N TRP A 45 20.65 -12.60 -9.75
CA TRP A 45 19.27 -13.06 -9.56
C TRP A 45 19.20 -14.58 -9.35
N ASN A 46 18.74 -15.01 -8.18
CA ASN A 46 18.49 -16.41 -7.89
C ASN A 46 17.03 -16.77 -8.25
N LEU A 47 16.82 -17.35 -9.45
CA LEU A 47 15.55 -17.92 -9.96
C LEU A 47 14.34 -16.97 -10.17
N ASP A 48 13.35 -17.52 -10.91
CA ASP A 48 12.07 -17.06 -11.49
C ASP A 48 11.31 -15.81 -10.96
N GLN A 49 11.68 -15.23 -9.82
CA GLN A 49 10.97 -14.10 -9.19
C GLN A 49 11.83 -12.84 -8.98
N GLY A 50 13.09 -12.82 -9.42
CA GLY A 50 13.91 -11.59 -9.46
C GLY A 50 14.41 -11.11 -8.09
N ASP A 51 14.53 -12.02 -7.11
CA ASP A 51 15.11 -11.77 -5.78
C ASP A 51 14.43 -10.63 -4.98
N ILE A 52 13.19 -10.30 -5.34
CA ILE A 52 12.33 -9.36 -4.62
C ILE A 52 11.72 -10.10 -3.42
N GLU A 53 12.16 -9.75 -2.22
CA GLU A 53 11.67 -10.32 -0.97
C GLU A 53 10.26 -9.80 -0.64
N LYS A 54 10.08 -8.47 -0.69
CA LYS A 54 8.82 -7.83 -0.32
C LYS A 54 8.57 -6.55 -1.10
N ILE A 55 7.31 -6.31 -1.45
CA ILE A 55 6.85 -5.04 -2.03
C ILE A 55 5.87 -4.39 -1.06
N ILE A 56 6.20 -3.17 -0.69
CA ILE A 56 5.56 -2.43 0.38
C ILE A 56 4.96 -1.16 -0.21
N PRO A 57 3.62 -1.03 -0.27
CA PRO A 57 3.02 0.23 -0.71
C PRO A 57 3.27 1.32 0.33
N GLY A 58 3.69 2.48 -0.13
CA GLY A 58 3.74 3.70 0.66
C GLY A 58 2.35 4.01 1.22
N ARG A 59 2.25 4.32 2.52
CA ARG A 59 1.04 4.78 3.17
C ARG A 59 1.29 5.99 4.04
N ASP A 60 0.25 6.80 4.20
CA ASP A 60 0.18 7.83 5.23
C ASP A 60 0.28 7.16 6.61
N PRO A 61 1.18 7.63 7.50
CA PRO A 61 1.25 7.09 8.84
C PRO A 61 -0.04 7.25 9.62
N ILE A 62 -0.92 8.20 9.31
CA ILE A 62 -2.15 8.48 10.06
C ILE A 62 -3.39 7.86 9.41
N THR A 63 -3.62 8.18 8.13
CA THR A 63 -4.83 7.70 7.41
C THR A 63 -4.71 6.25 6.93
N LEU A 64 -3.48 5.72 6.91
CA LEU A 64 -3.13 4.48 6.22
C LEU A 64 -3.52 4.50 4.73
N ASP A 65 -3.77 5.66 4.13
CA ASP A 65 -4.01 5.82 2.70
C ASP A 65 -2.80 5.42 1.89
N ARG A 66 -3.02 4.69 0.81
CA ARG A 66 -1.96 4.44 -0.17
C ARG A 66 -1.48 5.77 -0.75
N MET A 67 -0.18 5.93 -0.71
CA MET A 67 0.58 7.00 -1.35
C MET A 67 1.05 6.52 -2.73
N ASN A 68 1.62 7.43 -3.52
CA ASN A 68 2.10 7.19 -4.88
C ASN A 68 3.55 6.68 -4.92
N TYR A 69 3.99 5.95 -3.90
CA TYR A 69 5.33 5.37 -3.85
C TYR A 69 5.32 3.97 -3.24
N TYR A 70 6.34 3.18 -3.53
CA TYR A 70 6.50 1.80 -3.08
C TYR A 70 7.94 1.56 -2.64
N TYR A 71 8.12 0.80 -1.56
CA TYR A 71 9.42 0.23 -1.19
C TYR A 71 9.51 -1.19 -1.74
N LEU A 72 10.59 -1.48 -2.46
CA LEU A 72 10.91 -2.82 -2.92
C LEU A 72 12.12 -3.29 -2.13
N VAL A 73 11.94 -4.40 -1.43
CA VAL A 73 12.92 -4.99 -0.52
C VAL A 73 13.60 -6.15 -1.26
N PHE A 74 14.92 -6.10 -1.37
CA PHE A 74 15.74 -7.10 -2.03
C PHE A 74 16.70 -7.74 -1.04
N THR A 75 17.00 -9.01 -1.25
CA THR A 75 17.98 -9.76 -0.45
C THR A 75 19.42 -9.35 -0.78
N SER A 76 19.69 -8.92 -2.01
CA SER A 76 21.03 -8.52 -2.47
C SER A 76 21.06 -7.12 -3.11
N PRO A 77 22.12 -6.33 -2.88
CA PRO A 77 22.30 -5.03 -3.54
C PRO A 77 22.51 -5.16 -5.05
N ILE A 78 23.10 -6.26 -5.50
CA ILE A 78 23.32 -6.54 -6.93
C ILE A 78 21.96 -6.72 -7.60
N SER A 79 21.05 -7.49 -7.00
CA SER A 79 19.70 -7.71 -7.50
C SER A 79 18.90 -6.40 -7.61
N ALA A 80 19.00 -5.54 -6.59
CA ALA A 80 18.34 -4.23 -6.59
C ALA A 80 18.87 -3.32 -7.70
N SER A 81 20.20 -3.25 -7.88
CA SER A 81 20.83 -2.46 -8.94
C SER A 81 20.47 -2.97 -10.35
N ALA A 82 20.48 -4.29 -10.53
CA ALA A 82 20.08 -4.93 -11.77
C ALA A 82 18.60 -4.66 -12.11
N TYR A 83 17.71 -4.77 -11.11
CA TYR A 83 16.29 -4.43 -11.26
C TYR A 83 16.12 -2.95 -11.64
N GLN A 84 16.82 -2.03 -10.95
CA GLN A 84 16.76 -0.60 -11.26
C GLN A 84 17.18 -0.32 -12.72
N SER A 85 18.29 -0.92 -13.15
CA SER A 85 18.83 -0.75 -14.51
C SER A 85 17.86 -1.30 -15.57
N HIS A 86 17.29 -2.49 -15.32
CA HIS A 86 16.35 -3.13 -16.22
C HIS A 86 15.05 -2.33 -16.36
N VAL A 87 14.42 -1.92 -15.25
CA VAL A 87 13.18 -1.13 -15.29
C VAL A 87 13.41 0.22 -15.98
N THR A 88 14.56 0.86 -15.75
CA THR A 88 14.91 2.13 -16.41
C THR A 88 15.07 1.96 -17.92
N HIS A 89 15.74 0.89 -18.34
CA HIS A 89 15.88 0.54 -19.76
C HIS A 89 14.52 0.28 -20.40
N LEU A 90 13.68 -0.52 -19.76
CA LEU A 90 12.37 -0.90 -20.25
C LEU A 90 11.41 0.30 -20.30
N HIS A 91 11.44 1.19 -19.31
CA HIS A 91 10.70 2.47 -19.35
C HIS A 91 11.14 3.33 -20.54
N GLY A 92 12.45 3.42 -20.81
CA GLY A 92 12.98 4.14 -21.97
C GLY A 92 12.58 3.51 -23.31
N LEU A 93 12.40 2.20 -23.38
CA LEU A 93 11.80 1.53 -24.55
C LEU A 93 10.30 1.86 -24.66
N ALA A 94 9.56 1.76 -23.55
CA ALA A 94 8.14 2.11 -23.52
C ALA A 94 7.89 3.56 -23.94
N GLN A 95 8.74 4.50 -23.53
CA GLN A 95 8.66 5.90 -23.96
C GLN A 95 8.81 6.09 -25.47
N ARG A 96 9.64 5.28 -26.13
CA ARG A 96 9.89 5.37 -27.57
C ARG A 96 8.79 4.70 -28.40
N HIS A 97 8.22 3.61 -27.88
CA HIS A 97 7.34 2.72 -28.62
C HIS A 97 5.86 2.74 -28.19
N THR A 98 5.51 3.43 -27.09
CA THR A 98 4.10 3.60 -26.70
C THR A 98 3.46 4.70 -27.54
N SER A 99 2.31 4.37 -28.14
CA SER A 99 1.56 5.17 -29.11
C SER A 99 0.80 6.37 -28.51
N THR A 100 1.41 7.13 -27.59
CA THR A 100 0.84 8.41 -27.15
C THR A 100 1.12 9.55 -28.13
N SER A 101 1.95 9.32 -29.14
CA SER A 101 2.27 10.28 -30.19
C SER A 101 1.91 9.72 -31.57
N LEU A 102 1.25 10.54 -32.40
CA LEU A 102 0.89 10.22 -33.80
C LEU A 102 2.10 9.94 -34.70
N THR A 103 3.31 10.25 -34.23
CA THR A 103 4.60 10.02 -34.91
C THR A 103 5.41 8.89 -34.27
N SER A 104 4.82 8.11 -33.36
CA SER A 104 5.52 6.98 -32.75
C SER A 104 5.85 5.94 -33.83
N PRO A 105 7.10 5.44 -33.88
CA PRO A 105 7.47 4.39 -34.82
C PRO A 105 6.56 3.18 -34.60
N ILE A 106 5.93 2.69 -35.68
CA ILE A 106 5.14 1.47 -35.66
C ILE A 106 6.03 0.37 -35.01
N PRO A 107 5.58 -0.31 -33.96
CA PRO A 107 6.39 -1.34 -33.32
C PRO A 107 6.79 -2.37 -34.39
N PRO A 108 8.06 -2.83 -34.38
CA PRO A 108 8.52 -3.78 -35.37
C PRO A 108 7.64 -5.03 -35.32
N PRO A 109 7.37 -5.67 -36.47
CA PRO A 109 6.56 -6.88 -36.51
C PRO A 109 7.19 -7.97 -35.63
N PRO A 110 6.36 -8.80 -34.97
CA PRO A 110 6.84 -9.88 -34.10
C PRO A 110 7.85 -10.77 -34.84
N GLY A 111 9.01 -11.03 -34.22
CA GLY A 111 10.01 -11.97 -34.74
C GLY A 111 11.18 -11.38 -35.54
N ARG A 112 11.42 -10.06 -35.52
CA ARG A 112 12.68 -9.48 -36.03
C ARG A 112 13.77 -9.57 -34.95
N HIS A 113 14.55 -10.66 -34.99
CA HIS A 113 15.77 -11.01 -34.24
C HIS A 113 16.57 -9.77 -33.72
N ASP A 114 17.11 -9.68 -32.50
CA ASP A 114 17.64 -10.64 -31.52
C ASP A 114 17.16 -10.28 -30.09
N ASP A 115 17.01 -11.29 -29.24
CA ASP A 115 16.78 -11.27 -27.79
C ASP A 115 15.56 -10.50 -27.23
N GLU A 116 14.49 -11.27 -26.94
CA GLU A 116 13.16 -10.88 -26.40
C GLU A 116 12.22 -10.17 -27.39
N ASP A 117 10.99 -10.66 -27.47
CA ASP A 117 9.92 -10.00 -28.23
C ASP A 117 9.63 -8.65 -27.57
N LEU A 118 10.11 -7.57 -28.18
CA LEU A 118 9.90 -6.18 -27.72
C LEU A 118 8.42 -5.92 -27.41
N HIS A 119 7.51 -6.51 -28.18
CA HIS A 119 6.08 -6.38 -27.94
C HIS A 119 5.67 -7.00 -26.59
N SER A 120 6.21 -8.16 -26.25
CA SER A 120 5.97 -8.83 -24.97
C SER A 120 6.52 -8.05 -23.77
N LEU A 121 7.69 -7.41 -23.91
CA LEU A 121 8.29 -6.56 -22.87
C LEU A 121 7.50 -5.26 -22.67
N LEU A 122 7.03 -4.65 -23.76
CA LEU A 122 6.16 -3.47 -23.68
C LEU A 122 4.82 -3.81 -23.05
N GLN A 123 4.27 -4.99 -23.34
CA GLN A 123 3.03 -5.46 -22.76
C GLN A 123 3.16 -5.80 -21.27
N SER A 124 4.34 -6.23 -20.81
CA SER A 124 4.59 -6.53 -19.40
C SER A 124 4.82 -5.28 -18.54
N TYR A 125 5.07 -4.12 -19.16
CA TYR A 125 5.32 -2.87 -18.46
C TYR A 125 4.06 -2.22 -17.91
N ALA A 126 3.94 -2.15 -16.58
CA ALA A 126 2.77 -1.57 -15.91
C ALA A 126 3.10 -0.58 -14.78
N LEU A 127 4.38 -0.28 -14.52
CA LEU A 127 4.80 0.42 -13.29
C LEU A 127 4.51 1.92 -13.32
N ILE A 128 4.97 2.63 -14.35
CA ILE A 128 4.80 4.07 -14.49
C ILE A 128 4.31 4.37 -15.90
N PRO A 129 3.38 5.31 -16.10
CA PRO A 129 2.99 5.73 -17.45
C PRO A 129 4.21 6.22 -18.25
N PRO A 130 4.38 5.82 -19.52
CA PRO A 130 5.51 6.26 -20.34
C PRO A 130 5.64 7.79 -20.46
N SER A 131 4.53 8.53 -20.37
CA SER A 131 4.54 9.99 -20.37
C SER A 131 5.26 10.63 -19.17
N GLN A 132 5.48 9.88 -18.08
CA GLN A 132 6.11 10.37 -16.86
C GLN A 132 7.59 9.98 -16.79
N LYS A 133 8.35 10.72 -15.97
CA LYS A 133 9.74 10.36 -15.66
C LYS A 133 9.76 9.29 -14.57
N ILE A 134 10.53 8.22 -14.79
CA ILE A 134 10.75 7.20 -13.79
C ILE A 134 11.61 7.74 -12.63
N GLU A 135 11.12 7.56 -11.41
CA GLU A 135 11.85 7.85 -10.18
C GLU A 135 12.01 6.56 -9.35
N LEU A 136 13.02 5.78 -9.70
CA LEU A 136 13.40 4.56 -8.98
C LEU A 136 14.79 4.78 -8.37
N ARG A 137 14.88 4.84 -7.04
CA ARG A 137 16.12 5.18 -6.32
C ARG A 137 16.48 4.11 -5.30
N LEU A 138 17.75 3.76 -5.25
CA LEU A 138 18.35 2.98 -4.18
C LEU A 138 18.44 3.83 -2.89
N LEU A 139 17.94 3.30 -1.79
CA LEU A 139 18.13 3.92 -0.48
C LEU A 139 19.46 3.47 0.10
N MET A 140 20.37 4.42 0.27
CA MET A 140 21.64 4.17 0.93
C MET A 140 21.42 3.96 2.43
N LYS A 141 22.19 3.03 3.02
CA LYS A 141 22.27 2.88 4.47
C LYS A 141 23.05 4.07 5.07
N PRO A 142 22.72 4.54 6.28
CA PRO A 142 21.64 4.06 7.15
C PRO A 142 20.26 4.54 6.68
N LEU A 143 19.27 3.64 6.72
CA LEU A 143 17.88 3.99 6.40
C LEU A 143 17.32 4.93 7.47
N THR A 144 16.50 5.89 7.05
CA THR A 144 15.77 6.74 8.00
C THR A 144 14.93 5.88 8.96
N PRO A 145 14.80 6.23 10.26
CA PRO A 145 14.11 5.41 11.24
C PRO A 145 12.68 5.01 10.84
N GLY A 146 11.96 5.90 10.14
CA GLY A 146 10.62 5.61 9.62
C GLY A 146 10.64 4.51 8.55
N VAL A 147 11.53 4.60 7.57
CA VAL A 147 11.67 3.56 6.53
C VAL A 147 12.16 2.25 7.12
N ARG A 148 13.13 2.32 8.04
CA ARG A 148 13.62 1.14 8.75
C ARG A 148 12.50 0.43 9.50
N SER A 149 11.67 1.17 10.25
CA SER A 149 10.52 0.58 10.95
C SER A 149 9.55 -0.11 9.98
N VAL A 150 9.36 0.45 8.79
CA VAL A 150 8.47 -0.08 7.75
C VAL A 150 9.04 -1.37 7.15
N VAL A 151 10.35 -1.42 6.91
CA VAL A 151 11.04 -2.59 6.36
C VAL A 151 11.15 -3.70 7.40
N ASP A 152 11.60 -3.39 8.62
CA ASP A 152 11.84 -4.36 9.70
C ASP A 152 10.54 -5.00 10.20
N LEU A 153 9.49 -4.18 10.44
CA LEU A 153 8.17 -4.71 10.79
C LEU A 153 7.51 -5.40 9.60
N GLY A 154 8.02 -5.12 8.40
CA GLY A 154 7.28 -5.38 7.19
C GLY A 154 5.89 -4.76 7.27
N GLY A 155 5.69 -3.57 7.87
CA GLY A 155 4.37 -2.94 8.04
C GLY A 155 4.41 -1.47 8.49
N TYR A 156 3.27 -0.76 8.53
CA TYR A 156 3.15 0.58 9.14
C TYR A 156 2.85 0.52 10.65
N ARG A 157 3.46 1.43 11.44
CA ARG A 157 3.52 1.38 12.92
C ARG A 157 2.23 1.73 13.68
N LEU A 158 1.24 2.46 13.13
CA LEU A 158 -0.05 2.71 13.84
C LEU A 158 -0.84 1.42 14.14
N LEU A 159 -0.38 0.31 13.61
CA LEU A 159 -0.85 -1.04 13.86
C LEU A 159 0.05 -1.81 14.86
N ALA A 160 1.30 -1.42 15.01
CA ALA A 160 2.32 -2.17 15.74
C ALA A 160 2.35 -1.91 17.26
N GLU A 161 1.46 -1.06 17.79
CA GLU A 161 1.57 -0.59 19.18
C GLU A 161 1.06 -1.57 20.25
N LYS A 162 0.56 -2.76 19.88
CA LYS A 162 0.31 -3.87 20.82
C LYS A 162 0.54 -5.22 20.16
N THR A 163 1.78 -5.68 20.07
CA THR A 163 2.06 -7.10 19.80
C THR A 163 1.46 -7.64 18.48
N ARG A 164 1.30 -6.79 17.45
CA ARG A 164 0.57 -7.18 16.25
C ARG A 164 1.51 -7.69 15.19
N LYS A 165 1.31 -8.95 14.80
CA LYS A 165 2.13 -9.62 13.79
C LYS A 165 1.78 -9.05 12.41
N PRO A 166 2.77 -8.74 11.56
CA PRO A 166 2.50 -8.31 10.19
C PRO A 166 1.71 -9.39 9.44
N ASN A 167 0.86 -8.99 8.48
CA ASN A 167 -0.03 -9.86 7.68
C ASN A 167 -1.26 -10.45 8.39
N GLN A 168 -1.54 -10.08 9.64
CA GLN A 168 -2.74 -10.54 10.36
C GLN A 168 -3.84 -9.48 10.43
N GLU A 169 -3.66 -8.35 9.74
CA GLU A 169 -4.58 -7.24 9.80
C GLU A 169 -5.10 -6.88 8.41
N VAL A 170 -6.37 -6.45 8.37
CA VAL A 170 -7.03 -6.01 7.15
C VAL A 170 -7.58 -4.62 7.38
N LEU A 171 -7.20 -3.68 6.51
CA LEU A 171 -7.82 -2.38 6.41
C LEU A 171 -9.09 -2.49 5.58
N VAL A 172 -10.21 -2.04 6.13
CA VAL A 172 -11.50 -2.00 5.48
C VAL A 172 -11.97 -0.56 5.34
N SER A 173 -12.38 -0.20 4.13
CA SER A 173 -13.05 1.06 3.81
C SER A 173 -14.31 0.78 3.00
N PHE A 174 -15.28 1.69 3.05
CA PHE A 174 -16.55 1.57 2.35
C PHE A 174 -16.68 2.69 1.34
N ASP A 175 -17.00 2.33 0.10
CA ASP A 175 -17.39 3.27 -0.94
C ASP A 175 -18.92 3.45 -0.90
N GLY A 176 -19.38 4.65 -0.57
CA GLY A 176 -20.79 4.97 -0.32
C GLY A 176 -21.10 5.25 1.15
N LEU A 177 -22.33 4.92 1.57
CA LEU A 177 -22.79 5.13 2.95
C LEU A 177 -21.94 4.33 3.93
N GLN A 178 -21.56 4.97 5.03
CA GLN A 178 -20.66 4.38 6.01
C GLN A 178 -21.46 3.56 7.03
N PRO A 179 -21.26 2.22 7.09
CA PRO A 179 -21.91 1.40 8.08
C PRO A 179 -21.33 1.65 9.47
N THR A 180 -22.14 1.42 10.49
CA THR A 180 -21.71 1.51 11.89
C THR A 180 -20.82 0.32 12.28
N ALA A 181 -20.01 0.48 13.34
CA ALA A 181 -19.19 -0.62 13.87
C ALA A 181 -20.02 -1.88 14.17
N PHE A 182 -21.24 -1.69 14.66
CA PHE A 182 -22.17 -2.78 14.97
C PHE A 182 -22.60 -3.53 13.71
N GLU A 183 -23.00 -2.83 12.65
CA GLU A 183 -23.40 -3.45 11.38
C GLU A 183 -22.26 -4.23 10.74
N ILE A 184 -21.05 -3.66 10.76
CA ILE A 184 -19.83 -4.32 10.25
C ILE A 184 -19.61 -5.64 10.99
N ARG A 185 -19.66 -5.62 12.33
CA ARG A 185 -19.49 -6.82 13.15
C ARG A 185 -20.60 -7.85 12.93
N ASP A 186 -21.86 -7.42 12.85
CA ASP A 186 -23.00 -8.32 12.63
C ASP A 186 -22.89 -9.01 11.27
N ALA A 187 -22.61 -8.24 10.21
CA ALA A 187 -22.44 -8.76 8.85
C ALA A 187 -21.30 -9.78 8.74
N PHE A 188 -20.14 -9.47 9.31
CA PHE A 188 -19.00 -10.39 9.29
C PHE A 188 -19.25 -11.62 10.15
N ASN A 189 -19.80 -11.49 11.36
CA ASN A 189 -20.13 -12.65 12.18
C ASN A 189 -21.17 -13.56 11.51
N LYS A 190 -22.15 -12.99 10.81
CA LYS A 190 -23.14 -13.75 10.05
C LYS A 190 -22.48 -14.52 8.90
N ASP A 191 -21.70 -13.86 8.05
CA ASP A 191 -21.00 -14.52 6.93
C ASP A 191 -19.99 -15.58 7.44
N GLY A 192 -19.33 -15.32 8.56
CA GLY A 192 -18.47 -16.31 9.21
C GLY A 192 -19.27 -17.56 9.60
N ARG A 193 -20.39 -17.38 10.33
CA ARG A 193 -21.26 -18.50 10.74
C ARG A 193 -21.80 -19.28 9.54
N ASP A 194 -22.22 -18.58 8.48
CA ASP A 194 -22.73 -19.19 7.25
C ASP A 194 -21.66 -20.05 6.55
N ARG A 195 -20.37 -19.72 6.75
CA ARG A 195 -19.21 -20.48 6.25
C ARG A 195 -18.63 -21.48 7.25
N GLY A 196 -19.22 -21.62 8.44
CA GLY A 196 -18.72 -22.47 9.51
C GLY A 196 -17.37 -22.01 10.10
N LEU A 197 -17.08 -20.71 10.05
CA LEU A 197 -15.83 -20.11 10.53
C LEU A 197 -16.09 -18.85 11.39
N LEU A 198 -15.08 -18.40 12.13
CA LEU A 198 -15.12 -17.13 12.83
C LEU A 198 -14.04 -16.24 12.22
N TRP A 199 -14.45 -15.17 11.53
CA TRP A 199 -13.49 -14.26 10.88
C TRP A 199 -12.52 -13.64 11.89
N PHE A 200 -13.04 -13.24 13.04
CA PHE A 200 -12.26 -12.77 14.17
C PHE A 200 -12.78 -13.44 15.44
N GLY A 201 -11.93 -13.48 16.49
CA GLY A 201 -12.38 -13.98 17.79
C GLY A 201 -13.54 -13.16 18.35
N ASN A 202 -14.16 -13.62 19.45
CA ASN A 202 -15.22 -12.87 20.15
C ASN A 202 -14.73 -11.59 20.84
N GLU A 203 -13.52 -11.13 20.53
CA GLU A 203 -12.92 -9.97 21.17
C GLU A 203 -13.57 -8.69 20.65
N ALA A 204 -13.98 -7.82 21.58
CA ALA A 204 -14.51 -6.51 21.24
C ALA A 204 -13.49 -5.67 20.44
N SER A 205 -12.19 -5.87 20.68
CA SER A 205 -11.09 -5.14 20.06
C SER A 205 -10.76 -5.55 18.62
N ALA A 206 -11.35 -6.62 18.10
CA ALA A 206 -10.97 -7.16 16.79
C ALA A 206 -11.36 -6.26 15.60
N VAL A 207 -12.31 -5.34 15.78
CA VAL A 207 -12.70 -4.34 14.77
C VAL A 207 -12.52 -2.96 15.38
N THR A 208 -11.46 -2.27 14.97
CA THR A 208 -11.10 -0.95 15.51
C THR A 208 -11.27 0.11 14.43
N LYS A 209 -11.91 1.24 14.78
CA LYS A 209 -12.00 2.39 13.88
C LYS A 209 -10.66 3.12 13.84
N VAL A 210 -10.17 3.48 12.67
CA VAL A 210 -9.00 4.36 12.55
C VAL A 210 -9.45 5.76 12.96
N GLU A 211 -9.04 6.20 14.15
CA GLU A 211 -9.32 7.54 14.62
C GLU A 211 -8.23 8.50 14.12
N ALA A 212 -8.66 9.69 13.67
CA ALA A 212 -7.73 10.80 13.49
C ALA A 212 -7.07 11.11 14.84
N PRO A 213 -5.76 11.44 14.89
CA PRO A 213 -5.14 11.90 16.10
C PRO A 213 -5.93 13.11 16.60
N LYS A 214 -6.57 12.97 17.75
CA LYS A 214 -7.13 14.11 18.47
C LYS A 214 -5.94 15.02 18.73
N LYS A 215 -5.93 16.22 18.15
CA LYS A 215 -5.02 17.26 18.68
C LYS A 215 -5.30 17.32 20.19
N PRO A 216 -4.28 17.45 21.04
CA PRO A 216 -4.54 17.82 22.42
C PRO A 216 -5.38 19.10 22.36
N VAL A 217 -6.59 19.02 22.89
CA VAL A 217 -7.37 20.22 23.17
C VAL A 217 -6.53 20.92 24.23
N ASN A 218 -5.73 21.91 23.83
CA ASN A 218 -5.25 22.89 24.78
C ASN A 218 -6.52 23.61 25.23
N GLU A 219 -7.05 23.23 26.39
CA GLU A 219 -8.22 23.85 27.04
C GLU A 219 -7.93 25.30 27.52
N GLU A 220 -6.84 25.92 27.05
CA GLU A 220 -6.35 27.21 27.53
C GLU A 220 -6.29 28.32 26.45
N GLU A 221 -6.83 28.12 25.25
CA GLU A 221 -6.92 29.18 24.21
C GLU A 221 -8.36 29.53 23.78
N ASP A 222 -9.36 29.24 24.63
CA ASP A 222 -10.73 29.81 24.49
C ASP A 222 -10.90 31.09 25.33
N ALA A 223 -9.86 31.92 25.38
CA ALA A 223 -9.96 33.29 25.89
C ALA A 223 -9.54 34.29 24.79
N GLU A 224 -10.55 35.01 24.30
CA GLU A 224 -10.48 36.22 23.48
C GLU A 224 -10.09 36.04 22.00
N SER A 225 -11.13 35.92 21.16
CA SER A 225 -11.03 36.31 19.75
C SER A 225 -10.94 37.83 19.63
N PRO A 226 -9.90 38.44 19.03
CA PRO A 226 -10.01 39.77 18.48
C PRO A 226 -10.74 39.67 17.15
N GLU A 227 -11.90 40.29 17.09
CA GLU A 227 -12.59 40.66 15.85
C GLU A 227 -11.61 41.44 14.96
N TRP A 228 -11.44 41.02 13.69
CA TRP A 228 -11.15 41.81 12.47
C TRP A 228 -10.32 41.01 11.42
N GLY A 229 -11.02 40.56 10.35
CA GLY A 229 -10.54 40.64 8.95
C GLY A 229 -9.57 39.58 8.41
N GLY A 230 -10.05 38.72 7.49
CA GLY A 230 -9.21 38.12 6.44
C GLY A 230 -9.55 36.67 6.07
N ASP A 231 -9.83 36.45 4.78
CA ASP A 231 -10.30 35.25 4.06
C ASP A 231 -9.37 34.01 4.08
N GLU A 232 -8.70 33.73 5.20
CA GLU A 232 -7.72 32.63 5.33
C GLU A 232 -8.15 31.53 6.32
N SER A 233 -9.02 31.84 7.29
CA SER A 233 -9.53 30.88 8.28
C SER A 233 -10.45 29.80 7.69
N VAL A 234 -11.22 30.15 6.65
CA VAL A 234 -12.19 29.25 6.00
C VAL A 234 -11.50 28.07 5.28
N LYS A 235 -10.29 28.28 4.73
CA LYS A 235 -9.55 27.23 4.00
C LYS A 235 -8.98 26.16 4.92
N VAL A 236 -8.49 26.57 6.10
CA VAL A 236 -7.90 25.65 7.09
C VAL A 236 -8.97 24.74 7.70
N ASP A 237 -10.15 25.28 8.01
CA ASP A 237 -11.25 24.49 8.60
C ASP A 237 -11.93 23.55 7.60
N GLN A 238 -12.07 23.95 6.32
CA GLN A 238 -12.55 23.04 5.29
C GLN A 238 -11.58 21.87 5.06
N GLN A 239 -10.26 22.14 5.03
CA GLN A 239 -9.26 21.09 4.86
C GLN A 239 -9.22 20.12 6.05
N ARG A 240 -9.43 20.62 7.29
CA ARG A 240 -9.56 19.81 8.52
C ARG A 240 -10.83 18.95 8.54
N HIS A 241 -11.98 19.51 8.17
CA HIS A 241 -13.24 18.76 8.09
C HIS A 241 -13.18 17.66 7.04
N ASN A 242 -12.53 17.91 5.91
CA ASN A 242 -12.39 16.93 4.83
C ASN A 242 -11.44 15.79 5.22
N SER A 243 -10.30 16.11 5.85
CA SER A 243 -9.34 15.09 6.33
C SER A 243 -9.91 14.24 7.47
N ASN A 244 -10.67 14.82 8.40
CA ASN A 244 -11.40 14.05 9.43
C ASN A 244 -12.51 13.15 8.85
N ARG A 245 -13.20 13.58 7.79
CA ARG A 245 -14.17 12.73 7.07
C ARG A 245 -13.51 11.55 6.36
N LEU A 246 -12.33 11.75 5.77
CA LEU A 246 -11.57 10.68 5.10
C LEU A 246 -11.00 9.66 6.10
N LEU A 247 -10.60 10.13 7.29
CA LEU A 247 -10.12 9.30 8.40
C LEU A 247 -11.23 8.49 9.06
N ALA A 248 -12.42 9.07 9.21
CA ALA A 248 -13.54 8.46 9.93
C ALA A 248 -14.22 7.28 9.23
N ASN A 249 -13.70 6.83 8.07
CA ASN A 249 -14.34 5.83 7.21
C ASN A 249 -13.51 4.54 7.08
N ARG A 250 -12.53 4.34 7.96
CA ARG A 250 -11.58 3.22 7.90
C ARG A 250 -11.59 2.40 9.16
N TRP A 251 -11.48 1.10 8.97
CA TRP A 251 -11.57 0.10 10.02
C TRP A 251 -10.40 -0.87 9.89
N VAL A 252 -9.75 -1.20 10.99
CA VAL A 252 -8.74 -2.24 11.05
C VAL A 252 -9.38 -3.47 11.69
N ILE A 253 -9.23 -4.61 11.01
CA ILE A 253 -9.72 -5.90 11.47
C ILE A 253 -8.54 -6.81 11.72
N GLU A 254 -8.49 -7.41 12.90
CA GLU A 254 -7.43 -8.33 13.32
C GLU A 254 -7.88 -9.78 13.18
N PHE A 255 -6.99 -10.61 12.64
CA PHE A 255 -7.17 -12.05 12.38
C PHE A 255 -6.16 -12.87 13.17
N LYS A 256 -6.49 -14.14 13.46
CA LYS A 256 -5.56 -15.03 14.18
C LYS A 256 -4.42 -15.55 13.29
N SER A 257 -4.68 -15.59 11.98
CA SER A 257 -3.76 -16.14 10.98
C SER A 257 -3.76 -15.33 9.69
N ASP A 258 -2.60 -15.25 9.03
CA ASP A 258 -2.45 -14.66 7.70
C ASP A 258 -3.36 -15.34 6.66
N ALA A 259 -3.55 -16.67 6.79
CA ALA A 259 -4.44 -17.40 5.90
C ALA A 259 -5.91 -16.95 6.04
N GLU A 260 -6.34 -16.58 7.24
CA GLU A 260 -7.71 -16.08 7.49
C GLU A 260 -7.87 -14.66 6.94
N ALA A 261 -6.90 -13.78 7.18
CA ALA A 261 -6.88 -12.42 6.63
C ALA A 261 -6.93 -12.44 5.09
N LYS A 262 -6.13 -13.29 4.45
CA LYS A 262 -6.16 -13.50 2.98
C LYS A 262 -7.50 -14.03 2.49
N ARG A 263 -8.11 -14.98 3.20
CA ARG A 263 -9.44 -15.51 2.86
C ARG A 263 -10.52 -14.43 2.99
N PHE A 264 -10.44 -13.60 4.02
CA PHE A 264 -11.37 -12.50 4.26
C PHE A 264 -11.29 -11.45 3.13
N VAL A 265 -10.09 -11.04 2.75
CA VAL A 265 -9.91 -10.10 1.63
C VAL A 265 -10.49 -10.68 0.34
N ARG A 266 -10.26 -11.96 0.05
CA ARG A 266 -10.85 -12.61 -1.13
C ARG A 266 -12.38 -12.70 -1.09
N SER A 267 -12.97 -12.85 0.09
CA SER A 267 -14.43 -12.98 0.23
C SER A 267 -15.16 -11.64 0.29
N TRP A 268 -14.51 -10.56 0.71
CA TRP A 268 -15.17 -9.27 0.96
C TRP A 268 -14.69 -8.12 0.06
N HIS A 269 -13.48 -8.17 -0.51
CA HIS A 269 -12.98 -7.08 -1.36
C HIS A 269 -13.84 -6.90 -2.62
N ARG A 270 -14.22 -5.65 -2.89
CA ARG A 270 -15.10 -5.19 -3.98
C ARG A 270 -16.46 -5.87 -4.01
N ARG A 271 -17.01 -6.22 -2.84
CA ARG A 271 -18.36 -6.77 -2.72
C ARG A 271 -19.34 -5.76 -2.12
N PRO A 272 -20.62 -5.82 -2.49
CA PRO A 272 -21.65 -5.01 -1.85
C PRO A 272 -21.79 -5.44 -0.38
N PHE A 273 -21.82 -4.46 0.52
CA PHE A 273 -22.02 -4.70 1.94
C PHE A 273 -23.50 -4.99 2.22
N PRO A 274 -23.82 -6.11 2.90
CA PRO A 274 -25.20 -6.44 3.27
C PRO A 274 -25.62 -5.62 4.50
N SER A 275 -25.88 -4.32 4.34
CA SER A 275 -26.53 -3.53 5.41
C SER A 275 -28.06 -3.70 5.33
N ARG A 276 -28.68 -3.80 6.51
CA ARG A 276 -30.14 -3.92 6.67
C ARG A 276 -30.88 -2.76 6.02
N HIS A 277 -30.25 -1.58 5.93
CA HIS A 277 -30.83 -0.40 5.30
C HIS A 277 -31.08 -0.57 3.79
N TYR A 278 -30.39 -1.50 3.12
CA TYR A 278 -30.51 -1.74 1.67
C TYR A 278 -31.43 -2.91 1.32
N LEU A 279 -31.69 -3.81 2.28
CA LEU A 279 -32.62 -4.93 2.07
C LEU A 279 -34.10 -4.46 2.07
N ALA A 280 -34.37 -3.19 2.39
CA ALA A 280 -35.70 -2.61 2.53
C ALA A 280 -36.23 -1.91 1.26
N GLY A 281 -35.60 -2.10 0.09
CA GLY A 281 -36.16 -1.66 -1.20
C GLY A 281 -36.00 -0.19 -1.54
N THR A 282 -35.14 0.55 -0.84
CA THR A 282 -34.71 1.90 -1.23
C THR A 282 -33.75 1.82 -2.42
N SER A 283 -33.88 2.74 -3.38
CA SER A 283 -33.16 2.78 -4.67
C SER A 283 -31.64 3.00 -4.58
N ASP A 284 -31.06 3.00 -3.37
CA ASP A 284 -29.64 3.24 -3.20
C ASP A 284 -28.85 1.95 -3.40
N THR A 285 -27.77 2.04 -4.17
CA THR A 285 -26.82 0.93 -4.34
C THR A 285 -26.10 0.66 -3.02
N PRO A 286 -25.99 -0.60 -2.57
CA PRO A 286 -25.28 -0.93 -1.33
C PRO A 286 -23.81 -0.52 -1.41
N PRO A 287 -23.20 -0.08 -0.29
CA PRO A 287 -21.83 0.41 -0.31
C PRO A 287 -20.89 -0.74 -0.64
N THR A 288 -19.85 -0.46 -1.41
CA THR A 288 -18.86 -1.46 -1.80
C THR A 288 -17.74 -1.51 -0.78
N ILE A 289 -17.40 -2.71 -0.31
CA ILE A 289 -16.32 -2.90 0.66
C ILE A 289 -14.99 -2.98 -0.07
N ASN A 290 -14.02 -2.20 0.38
CA ASN A 290 -12.62 -2.30 -0.02
C ASN A 290 -11.82 -2.85 1.15
N ALA A 291 -11.51 -4.14 1.09
CA ALA A 291 -10.66 -4.82 2.07
C ALA A 291 -9.23 -4.98 1.53
N GLU A 292 -8.22 -4.58 2.29
CA GLU A 292 -6.81 -4.67 1.91
C GLU A 292 -5.97 -5.24 3.06
N LEU A 293 -5.07 -6.16 2.75
CA LEU A 293 -4.10 -6.65 3.73
C LEU A 293 -3.15 -5.52 4.15
N LEU A 294 -2.96 -5.44 5.46
CA LEU A 294 -1.87 -4.72 6.08
C LEU A 294 -0.73 -5.74 6.20
N TRP A 295 0.29 -5.50 5.39
CA TRP A 295 1.40 -6.40 5.06
C TRP A 295 2.34 -6.62 6.26
#